data_AF-A0A973GDX1-F1
#
_entry.id   AF-A0A973GDX1-F1
#
_cell.length_a   1.000
_cell.length_b   1.000
_cell.length_c   1.000
_cell.angle_alpha   90.00
_cell.angle_beta   90.00
_cell.angle_gamma   90.00
#
_symmetry.space_group_name_H-M   'P 1'
#
loop_
_entity.id
_entity.type
_entity.pdbx_description
1 polymer ?
#
loop_
_entity_poly.entity_id
_entity_poly.type
_entity_poly.pdbx_seq_one_letter_code
_entity_poly.pdbx_strand_id
1 'polypeptide(L)'
;SIDDGEVAGDPGRDGGAAPTPRGTRWAAGLITAGAWVKVAPGALLLPLAAAARRPWRDVIAPAAGVCAVVVGSVAAGGGAQNLLSFLSDQGTRGLQVESVAASPWVIASLLTDAVQIHLNSELITYEITGPGTQVAASVLNLVLVLAVAAVGGVLVVARRRGVAAAAVLPASLTLLTLLIVTNKVGSPQYVTWLAAPLTVLLATGPVRAHGRWCEVAVVVTLAAAFLTQSVFPWGYNALLTGSPVVAAALVTRNALLVVVLGRGLAGLRSALRVPGADREPTALRSDAA
;
A
#
# COMPACT_ATOMS: atom_id res chain seq x y z
N SER A 1 -29.91 -26.28 -46.27
CA SER A 1 -30.54 -25.28 -45.40
C SER A 1 -29.92 -25.44 -44.02
N ILE A 2 -28.75 -24.85 -43.84
CA ILE A 2 -28.01 -24.84 -42.57
C ILE A 2 -28.37 -23.50 -41.95
N ASP A 3 -29.01 -23.55 -40.79
CA ASP A 3 -29.42 -22.39 -40.00
C ASP A 3 -28.34 -22.18 -38.92
N ASP A 4 -27.37 -21.32 -39.24
CA ASP A 4 -26.31 -20.90 -38.34
C ASP A 4 -26.85 -19.80 -37.41
N GLY A 5 -27.50 -20.23 -36.33
CA GLY A 5 -27.86 -19.38 -35.20
C GLY A 5 -26.64 -19.04 -34.33
N GLU A 6 -25.72 -18.24 -34.87
CA GLU A 6 -24.60 -17.67 -34.10
C GLU A 6 -25.15 -16.59 -33.16
N VAL A 7 -25.46 -16.99 -31.92
CA VAL A 7 -25.77 -16.07 -30.83
C VAL A 7 -24.50 -15.28 -30.52
N ALA A 8 -24.41 -14.09 -31.11
CA ALA A 8 -23.41 -13.09 -30.77
C ALA A 8 -23.45 -12.82 -29.26
N GLY A 9 -22.42 -13.29 -28.56
CA GLY A 9 -22.20 -12.98 -27.15
C GLY A 9 -22.03 -11.48 -26.98
N ASP A 10 -22.92 -10.87 -26.21
CA ASP A 10 -22.87 -9.48 -25.77
C ASP A 10 -21.55 -9.21 -25.01
N PRO A 11 -20.60 -8.43 -25.56
CA PRO A 11 -19.33 -8.15 -24.91
C PRO A 11 -19.44 -7.09 -23.79
N GLY A 12 -20.65 -6.65 -23.45
CA GLY A 12 -20.91 -5.59 -22.47
C GLY A 12 -21.22 -6.06 -21.03
N ARG A 13 -21.26 -7.37 -20.77
CA ARG A 13 -21.87 -7.92 -19.53
C ARG A 13 -20.90 -8.40 -18.45
N ASP A 14 -19.59 -8.27 -18.68
CA ASP A 14 -18.57 -8.59 -17.68
C ASP A 14 -18.28 -7.40 -16.77
N GLY A 15 -19.31 -6.97 -16.04
CA GLY A 15 -19.12 -6.13 -14.87
C GLY A 15 -18.30 -6.90 -13.84
N GLY A 16 -16.98 -6.67 -13.83
CA GLY A 16 -15.97 -7.20 -12.90
C GLY A 16 -16.42 -8.36 -12.02
N ALA A 17 -16.37 -9.58 -12.56
CA ALA A 17 -16.75 -10.78 -11.82
C ALA A 17 -16.02 -10.84 -10.46
N ALA A 18 -16.79 -10.97 -9.37
CA ALA A 18 -16.22 -11.10 -8.03
C ALA A 18 -15.21 -12.26 -7.99
N PRO A 19 -14.03 -12.08 -7.36
CA PRO A 19 -12.98 -13.10 -7.37
C PRO A 19 -13.49 -14.42 -6.80
N THR A 20 -13.12 -15.53 -7.45
CA THR A 20 -13.55 -16.85 -6.99
C THR A 20 -12.98 -17.14 -5.60
N PRO A 21 -13.67 -17.96 -4.77
CA PRO A 21 -13.15 -18.33 -3.45
C PRO A 21 -11.78 -19.02 -3.53
N ARG A 22 -11.53 -19.81 -4.58
CA ARG A 22 -10.23 -20.46 -4.82
C ARG A 22 -9.14 -19.43 -5.13
N GLY A 23 -9.39 -18.50 -6.06
CA GLY A 23 -8.44 -17.43 -6.39
C GLY A 23 -8.12 -16.54 -5.19
N THR A 24 -9.13 -16.21 -4.38
CA THR A 24 -8.96 -15.40 -3.16
C THR A 24 -8.03 -16.06 -2.15
N ARG A 25 -8.15 -17.38 -1.94
CA ARG A 25 -7.28 -18.14 -1.03
C ARG A 25 -5.83 -18.18 -1.50
N TRP A 26 -5.61 -18.40 -2.79
CA TRP A 26 -4.26 -18.37 -3.38
C TRP A 26 -3.64 -16.98 -3.25
N ALA A 27 -4.40 -15.92 -3.55
CA ALA A 27 -3.94 -14.55 -3.36
C ALA A 27 -3.55 -14.29 -1.90
N ALA A 28 -4.38 -14.69 -0.93
CA ALA A 28 -4.08 -14.55 0.49
C ALA A 28 -2.81 -15.30 0.90
N GLY A 29 -2.63 -16.54 0.43
CA GLY A 29 -1.42 -17.33 0.68
C GLY A 29 -0.16 -16.69 0.10
N LEU A 30 -0.20 -16.28 -1.18
CA LEU A 30 0.93 -15.64 -1.86
C LEU A 30 1.29 -14.28 -1.25
N ILE A 31 0.29 -13.47 -0.93
CA ILE A 31 0.48 -12.19 -0.25
C ILE A 31 1.13 -12.41 1.12
N THR A 32 0.69 -13.43 1.87
CA THR A 32 1.25 -13.71 3.19
C THR A 32 2.67 -14.26 3.09
N ALA A 33 2.96 -15.15 2.13
CA ALA A 33 4.31 -15.63 1.87
C ALA A 33 5.24 -14.47 1.48
N GLY A 34 4.77 -13.58 0.59
CA GLY A 34 5.46 -12.35 0.24
C GLY A 34 5.69 -11.44 1.45
N ALA A 35 4.71 -11.33 2.37
CA ALA A 35 4.80 -10.53 3.59
C ALA A 35 5.95 -10.99 4.53
N TRP A 36 6.22 -12.29 4.59
CA TRP A 36 7.34 -12.86 5.34
C TRP A 36 8.70 -12.56 4.71
N VAL A 37 8.77 -12.42 3.39
CA VAL A 37 9.99 -11.97 2.69
C VAL A 37 10.17 -10.45 2.81
N LYS A 38 9.06 -9.71 2.67
CA LYS A 38 9.03 -8.24 2.74
C LYS A 38 7.68 -7.82 3.29
N VAL A 39 7.63 -6.98 4.32
CA VAL A 39 6.37 -6.60 5.01
C VAL A 39 5.26 -6.07 4.08
N ALA A 40 5.63 -5.40 2.97
CA ALA A 40 4.71 -4.62 2.12
C ALA A 40 3.44 -5.33 1.63
N PRO A 41 3.50 -6.55 1.06
CA PRO A 41 2.32 -7.24 0.56
C PRO A 41 1.30 -7.50 1.66
N GLY A 42 1.72 -7.68 2.92
CA GLY A 42 0.80 -7.98 4.04
C GLY A 42 -0.32 -6.96 4.21
N ALA A 43 -0.06 -5.69 3.89
CA ALA A 43 -1.08 -4.63 3.94
C ALA A 43 -2.26 -4.87 2.97
N LEU A 44 -2.02 -5.59 1.87
CA LEU A 44 -3.03 -5.92 0.86
C LEU A 44 -4.05 -6.97 1.35
N LEU A 45 -3.80 -7.64 2.47
CA LEU A 45 -4.77 -8.53 3.09
C LEU A 45 -6.02 -7.77 3.58
N LEU A 46 -5.89 -6.50 3.98
CA LEU A 46 -7.03 -5.68 4.43
C LEU A 46 -8.08 -5.47 3.33
N PRO A 47 -7.75 -4.90 2.16
CA PRO A 47 -8.73 -4.73 1.08
C PRO A 47 -9.22 -6.08 0.53
N LEU A 48 -8.35 -7.10 0.49
CA LEU A 48 -8.75 -8.45 0.07
C LEU A 48 -9.79 -9.06 1.01
N ALA A 49 -9.58 -8.98 2.33
CA ALA A 49 -10.54 -9.44 3.34
C ALA A 49 -11.85 -8.65 3.27
N ALA A 50 -11.78 -7.33 3.05
CA ALA A 50 -12.97 -6.50 2.94
C ALA A 50 -13.88 -6.93 1.78
N ALA A 51 -13.31 -7.30 0.64
CA ALA A 51 -14.04 -7.74 -0.55
C ALA A 51 -14.44 -9.24 -0.53
N ALA A 52 -13.74 -10.08 0.22
CA ALA A 52 -14.02 -11.52 0.25
C ALA A 52 -15.39 -11.84 0.86
N ARG A 53 -16.19 -12.74 0.25
CA ARG A 53 -17.50 -13.14 0.82
C ARG A 53 -17.35 -13.71 2.24
N ARG A 54 -16.39 -14.61 2.46
CA ARG A 54 -16.11 -15.22 3.78
C ARG A 54 -14.65 -14.93 4.20
N PRO A 55 -14.35 -13.73 4.75
CA PRO A 55 -12.98 -13.27 4.98
C PRO A 55 -12.18 -14.20 5.89
N TRP A 56 -12.81 -14.72 6.95
CA TRP A 56 -12.19 -15.69 7.84
C TRP A 56 -11.71 -16.94 7.11
N ARG A 57 -12.55 -17.50 6.22
CA ARG A 57 -12.24 -18.75 5.51
C ARG A 57 -11.34 -18.54 4.31
N ASP A 58 -11.56 -17.45 3.58
CA ASP A 58 -10.97 -17.26 2.25
C ASP A 58 -9.72 -16.35 2.28
N VAL A 59 -9.46 -15.63 3.38
CA VAL A 59 -8.28 -14.76 3.54
C VAL A 59 -7.51 -15.06 4.83
N ILE A 60 -8.18 -15.00 5.99
CA ILE A 60 -7.50 -15.14 7.30
C ILE A 60 -6.96 -16.56 7.51
N ALA A 61 -7.74 -17.61 7.23
CA ALA A 61 -7.29 -18.99 7.41
C ALA A 61 -6.09 -19.37 6.51
N PRO A 62 -6.07 -19.05 5.19
CA PRO A 62 -4.87 -19.23 4.37
C PRO A 62 -3.66 -18.46 4.89
N ALA A 63 -3.83 -17.19 5.28
CA ALA A 63 -2.75 -16.38 5.84
C ALA A 63 -2.20 -16.98 7.15
N ALA A 64 -3.10 -17.37 8.06
CA ALA A 64 -2.74 -18.04 9.30
C ALA A 64 -2.01 -19.37 9.06
N GLY A 65 -2.41 -20.14 8.04
CA GLY A 65 -1.71 -21.36 7.63
C GLY A 65 -0.27 -21.10 7.21
N VAL A 66 -0.03 -20.07 6.38
CA VAL A 66 1.34 -19.67 6.01
C VAL A 66 2.14 -19.21 7.22
N CYS A 67 1.55 -18.38 8.09
CA CYS A 67 2.20 -17.94 9.32
C CYS A 67 2.56 -19.12 10.24
N ALA A 68 1.67 -20.10 10.39
CA ALA A 68 1.92 -21.29 11.21
C ALA A 68 3.09 -22.12 10.66
N VAL A 69 3.19 -22.27 9.34
CA VAL A 69 4.33 -22.94 8.69
C VAL A 69 5.63 -22.19 8.99
N VAL A 70 5.68 -20.89 8.73
CA VAL A 70 6.92 -20.10 8.92
C VAL A 70 7.34 -20.07 10.40
N VAL A 71 6.41 -19.77 11.31
CA VAL A 71 6.65 -19.75 12.76
C VAL A 71 7.08 -21.14 13.25
N GLY A 72 6.40 -22.20 12.79
CA GLY A 72 6.74 -23.58 13.14
C GLY A 72 8.15 -23.96 12.68
N SER A 73 8.54 -23.58 11.46
CA SER A 73 9.89 -23.82 10.93
C SER A 73 10.96 -23.07 11.73
N VAL A 74 10.74 -21.80 12.07
CA VAL A 74 11.67 -21.00 12.88
C VAL A 74 11.81 -21.58 14.28
N ALA A 75 10.69 -21.97 14.91
CA ALA A 75 10.69 -22.57 16.23
C ALA A 75 11.41 -23.94 16.23
N ALA A 76 11.15 -24.78 15.23
CA ALA A 76 11.85 -26.07 15.06
C ALA A 76 13.36 -25.89 14.83
N GLY A 77 13.77 -24.79 14.20
CA GLY A 77 15.17 -24.39 14.06
C GLY A 77 15.79 -23.72 15.30
N GLY A 78 15.07 -23.63 16.43
CA GLY A 78 15.55 -23.03 17.69
C GLY A 78 15.53 -21.50 17.72
N GLY A 79 14.82 -20.85 16.81
CA GLY A 79 14.77 -19.39 16.67
C GLY A 79 13.55 -18.71 17.31
N ALA A 80 12.76 -19.42 18.13
CA ALA A 80 11.48 -18.93 18.65
C ALA A 80 11.60 -17.59 19.41
N GLN A 81 12.69 -17.39 20.15
CA GLN A 81 13.00 -16.17 20.89
C GLN A 81 13.14 -14.92 19.99
N ASN A 82 13.47 -15.10 18.70
CA ASN A 82 13.65 -14.00 17.76
C ASN A 82 12.36 -13.62 17.04
N LEU A 83 11.26 -14.37 17.21
CA LEU A 83 10.02 -14.14 16.47
C LEU A 83 9.40 -12.77 16.74
N LEU A 84 9.68 -12.16 17.89
CA LEU A 84 9.10 -10.87 18.30
C LEU A 84 10.15 -9.76 18.46
N SER A 85 11.42 -10.01 18.15
CA SER A 85 12.50 -9.01 18.31
C SER A 85 12.28 -7.75 17.47
N PHE A 86 11.56 -7.89 16.34
CA PHE A 86 11.20 -6.76 15.50
C PHE A 86 10.36 -5.70 16.24
N LEU A 87 9.59 -6.06 17.28
CA LEU A 87 8.78 -5.11 18.04
C LEU A 87 9.66 -4.17 18.88
N SER A 88 10.74 -4.70 19.47
CA SER A 88 11.72 -3.87 20.19
C SER A 88 12.55 -3.02 19.23
N ASP A 89 12.92 -3.57 18.07
CA ASP A 89 13.79 -2.89 17.10
C ASP A 89 13.13 -1.68 16.43
N GLN A 90 11.79 -1.63 16.36
CA GLN A 90 11.08 -0.45 15.83
C GLN A 90 11.18 0.77 16.75
N GLY A 91 11.41 0.57 18.06
CA GLY A 91 11.51 1.66 19.03
C GLY A 91 12.78 2.49 18.88
N THR A 92 13.89 1.86 18.50
CA THR A 92 15.24 2.45 18.54
C THR A 92 15.61 3.20 17.25
N ARG A 93 14.90 2.97 16.14
CA ARG A 93 15.20 3.61 14.85
C ARG A 93 14.92 5.10 14.85
N GLY A 94 15.86 5.88 14.30
CA GLY A 94 15.70 7.29 14.04
C GLY A 94 14.86 7.56 12.78
N LEU A 95 14.86 8.82 12.37
CA LEU A 95 14.21 9.27 11.15
C LEU A 95 15.18 9.10 9.98
N GLN A 96 14.84 8.25 9.00
CA GLN A 96 15.73 8.03 7.85
C GLN A 96 15.66 9.20 6.87
N VAL A 97 16.81 9.55 6.29
CA VAL A 97 16.96 10.74 5.42
C VAL A 97 16.00 10.73 4.23
N GLU A 98 15.65 9.54 3.74
CA GLU A 98 14.76 9.36 2.58
C GLU A 98 13.27 9.26 2.90
N SER A 99 12.91 9.26 4.18
CA SER A 99 11.52 9.20 4.61
C SER A 99 10.78 10.48 4.21
N VAL A 100 9.47 10.37 3.95
CA VAL A 100 8.66 11.54 3.56
C VAL A 100 8.68 12.60 4.67
N ALA A 101 8.60 12.15 5.92
CA ALA A 101 8.62 13.01 7.09
C ALA A 101 9.98 13.69 7.34
N ALA A 102 11.10 13.16 6.82
CA ALA A 102 12.42 13.80 6.94
C ALA A 102 12.58 15.07 6.09
N SER A 103 11.70 15.29 5.10
CA SER A 103 11.84 16.38 4.12
C SER A 103 12.14 17.77 4.73
N PRO A 104 11.50 18.21 5.83
CA PRO A 104 11.83 19.49 6.46
C PRO A 104 13.26 19.53 7.01
N TRP A 105 13.74 18.43 7.60
CA TRP A 105 15.10 18.33 8.13
C TRP A 105 16.14 18.23 7.01
N VAL A 106 15.83 17.56 5.90
CA VAL A 106 16.70 17.53 4.70
C VAL A 106 16.91 18.94 4.13
N ILE A 107 15.88 19.79 4.17
CA ILE A 107 16.03 21.20 3.79
C ILE A 107 16.85 21.95 4.84
N ALA A 108 16.55 21.74 6.13
CA ALA A 108 17.23 22.41 7.22
C ALA A 108 18.74 22.08 7.28
N SER A 109 19.15 20.85 6.94
CA SER A 109 20.57 20.46 6.91
C SER A 109 21.40 21.22 5.87
N LEU A 110 20.76 21.89 4.90
CA LEU A 110 21.43 22.78 3.96
C LEU A 110 21.67 24.20 4.52
N LEU A 111 20.99 24.54 5.62
CA LEU A 111 20.92 25.90 6.17
C LEU A 111 21.58 26.00 7.54
N THR A 112 21.74 24.88 8.25
CA THR A 112 22.29 24.86 9.61
C THR A 112 23.01 23.56 9.91
N ASP A 113 24.10 23.67 10.67
CA ASP A 113 24.85 22.53 11.20
C ASP A 113 24.13 21.82 12.37
N ALA A 114 23.02 22.37 12.87
CA ALA A 114 22.21 21.74 13.91
C ALA A 114 21.46 20.48 13.42
N VAL A 115 21.43 20.24 12.10
CA VAL A 115 20.80 19.08 11.49
C VAL A 115 21.85 18.30 10.70
N GLN A 116 22.05 17.04 11.06
CA GLN A 116 23.12 16.21 10.52
C GLN A 116 22.56 14.91 9.93
N ILE A 117 23.07 14.54 8.76
CA ILE A 117 22.84 13.22 8.17
C ILE A 117 24.01 12.34 8.60
N HIS A 118 23.73 11.19 9.21
CA HIS A 118 24.76 10.25 9.65
C HIS A 118 24.39 8.81 9.33
N LEU A 119 25.40 7.96 9.21
CA LEU A 119 25.20 6.53 9.07
C LEU A 119 24.87 5.93 10.44
N ASN A 120 23.74 5.24 10.53
CA ASN A 120 23.50 4.30 11.61
C ASN A 120 24.19 2.97 11.25
N SER A 121 25.33 2.68 11.88
CA SER A 121 26.18 1.54 11.54
C SER A 121 25.56 0.18 11.86
N GLU A 122 24.66 0.11 12.85
CA GLU A 122 23.96 -1.14 13.21
C GLU A 122 22.92 -1.51 12.15
N LEU A 123 22.21 -0.51 11.63
CA LEU A 123 21.15 -0.71 10.64
C LEU A 123 21.65 -0.57 9.21
N ILE A 124 22.84 -0.01 9.01
CA ILE A 124 23.44 0.34 7.71
C ILE A 124 22.48 1.24 6.91
N THR A 125 21.98 2.30 7.56
CA THR A 125 21.06 3.26 6.95
C THR A 125 21.39 4.68 7.36
N TYR A 126 21.16 5.64 6.46
CA TYR A 126 21.36 7.05 6.76
C TYR A 126 20.14 7.63 7.47
N GLU A 127 20.41 8.16 8.66
CA GLU A 127 19.44 8.84 9.52
C GLU A 127 19.73 10.34 9.53
N ILE A 128 18.70 11.11 9.83
CA ILE A 128 18.80 12.55 10.02
C ILE A 128 18.45 12.89 11.47
N THR A 129 19.36 13.62 12.13
CA THR A 129 19.20 14.05 13.51
C THR A 129 19.25 15.56 13.60
N GLY A 130 18.49 16.10 14.55
CA GLY A 130 18.38 17.53 14.79
C GLY A 130 17.22 17.81 15.73
N PRO A 131 16.96 19.09 16.06
CA PRO A 131 15.84 19.47 16.92
C PRO A 131 14.52 18.85 16.43
N GLY A 132 13.86 18.10 17.32
CA GLY A 132 12.54 17.52 17.07
C GLY A 132 12.49 16.24 16.23
N THR A 133 13.59 15.75 15.65
CA THR A 133 13.56 14.53 14.79
C THR A 133 13.08 13.31 15.58
N GLN A 134 13.51 13.16 16.84
CA GLN A 134 13.10 12.03 17.68
C GLN A 134 11.62 12.07 18.04
N VAL A 135 11.09 13.26 18.35
CA VAL A 135 9.65 13.44 18.61
C VAL A 135 8.85 13.08 17.36
N ALA A 136 9.29 13.55 16.19
CA ALA A 136 8.65 13.20 14.91
C ALA A 136 8.67 11.69 14.67
N ALA A 137 9.81 11.03 14.90
CA ALA A 137 9.93 9.57 14.78
C ALA A 137 8.97 8.83 15.73
N SER A 138 8.83 9.26 16.98
CA SER A 138 7.88 8.68 17.94
C SER A 138 6.42 8.90 17.53
N VAL A 139 6.08 10.10 17.04
CA VAL A 139 4.72 10.41 16.57
C VAL A 139 4.37 9.55 15.36
N LEU A 140 5.30 9.33 14.43
CA LEU A 140 5.08 8.50 13.25
C LEU A 140 4.75 7.03 13.58
N ASN A 141 5.30 6.48 14.67
CA ASN A 141 4.92 5.14 15.14
C ASN A 141 3.42 5.05 15.43
N LEU A 142 2.86 6.07 16.09
CA LEU A 142 1.43 6.12 16.40
C LEU A 142 0.59 6.47 15.16
N VAL A 143 1.02 7.46 14.38
CA VAL A 143 0.32 7.91 13.17
C VAL A 143 0.16 6.76 12.18
N LEU A 144 1.19 5.94 11.98
CA LEU A 144 1.13 4.79 11.07
C LEU A 144 0.03 3.81 11.49
N VAL A 145 -0.02 3.42 12.76
CA VAL A 145 -1.03 2.50 13.28
C VAL A 145 -2.43 3.08 13.14
N LEU A 146 -2.63 4.34 13.54
CA LEU A 146 -3.92 5.01 13.46
C LEU A 146 -4.39 5.18 12.01
N ALA A 147 -3.48 5.49 11.10
CA ALA A 147 -3.78 5.71 9.69
C ALA A 147 -4.16 4.39 8.99
N VAL A 148 -3.47 3.28 9.29
CA VAL A 148 -3.87 1.95 8.83
C VAL A 148 -5.24 1.55 9.41
N ALA A 149 -5.46 1.79 10.70
CA ALA A 149 -6.75 1.50 11.35
C ALA A 149 -7.90 2.31 10.73
N ALA A 150 -7.66 3.59 10.39
CA ALA A 150 -8.65 4.44 9.74
C ALA A 150 -9.06 3.89 8.36
N VAL A 151 -8.09 3.49 7.53
CA VAL A 151 -8.40 2.86 6.23
C VAL A 151 -9.10 1.50 6.41
N GLY A 152 -8.70 0.72 7.42
CA GLY A 152 -9.40 -0.50 7.82
C GLY A 152 -10.87 -0.24 8.18
N GLY A 153 -11.15 0.80 8.96
CA GLY A 153 -12.50 1.24 9.28
C GLY A 153 -13.32 1.64 8.05
N VAL A 154 -12.70 2.36 7.11
CA VAL A 154 -13.33 2.70 5.82
C VAL A 154 -13.66 1.44 5.00
N LEU A 155 -12.78 0.45 4.98
CA LEU A 155 -13.01 -0.83 4.32
C LEU A 155 -14.13 -1.66 4.97
N VAL A 156 -14.27 -1.60 6.29
CA VAL A 156 -15.42 -2.19 7.01
C VAL A 156 -16.72 -1.51 6.58
N VAL A 157 -16.73 -0.18 6.44
CA VAL A 157 -17.89 0.56 5.92
C VAL A 157 -18.19 0.16 4.47
N ALA A 158 -17.18 0.07 3.61
CA ALA A 158 -17.32 -0.36 2.22
C ALA A 158 -17.94 -1.76 2.13
N ARG A 159 -17.49 -2.69 2.99
CA ARG A 159 -18.05 -4.05 3.09
C ARG A 159 -19.50 -4.05 3.51
N ARG A 160 -19.86 -3.30 4.57
CA ARG A 160 -21.26 -3.19 5.05
C ARG A 160 -22.20 -2.59 4.01
N ARG A 161 -21.68 -1.80 3.08
CA ARG A 161 -22.43 -1.18 1.98
C ARG A 161 -22.47 -2.03 0.69
N GLY A 162 -21.77 -3.17 0.64
CA GLY A 162 -21.71 -4.00 -0.57
C GLY A 162 -20.89 -3.38 -1.71
N VAL A 163 -19.93 -2.49 -1.39
CA VAL A 163 -19.09 -1.78 -2.38
C VAL A 163 -17.59 -2.07 -2.20
N ALA A 164 -17.25 -3.05 -1.36
CA ALA A 164 -15.85 -3.37 -1.05
C ALA A 164 -15.05 -3.84 -2.28
N ALA A 165 -15.69 -4.52 -3.25
CA ALA A 165 -15.04 -4.93 -4.48
C ALA A 165 -14.47 -3.73 -5.26
N ALA A 166 -15.28 -2.67 -5.44
CA ALA A 166 -14.84 -1.43 -6.08
C ALA A 166 -13.76 -0.68 -5.30
N ALA A 167 -13.68 -0.92 -3.98
CA ALA A 167 -12.71 -0.27 -3.10
C ALA A 167 -11.33 -0.95 -3.08
N VAL A 168 -11.17 -2.18 -3.60
CA VAL A 168 -9.93 -2.97 -3.47
C VAL A 168 -8.72 -2.24 -4.04
N LEU A 169 -8.76 -1.82 -5.30
CA LEU A 169 -7.65 -1.15 -5.96
C LEU A 169 -7.30 0.21 -5.31
N PRO A 170 -8.24 1.15 -5.14
CA PRO A 170 -7.90 2.43 -4.52
C PRO A 170 -7.47 2.28 -3.05
N ALA A 171 -8.03 1.33 -2.29
CA ALA A 171 -7.58 1.05 -0.93
C ALA A 171 -6.17 0.43 -0.90
N SER A 172 -5.84 -0.45 -1.86
CA SER A 172 -4.50 -1.03 -1.98
C SER A 172 -3.45 0.06 -2.23
N LEU A 173 -3.70 0.94 -3.21
CA LEU A 173 -2.82 2.09 -3.48
C LEU A 173 -2.74 3.03 -2.27
N THR A 174 -3.87 3.31 -1.63
CA THR A 174 -3.93 4.16 -0.43
C THR A 174 -3.10 3.58 0.70
N LEU A 175 -3.31 2.31 1.07
CA LEU A 175 -2.62 1.67 2.19
C LEU A 175 -1.11 1.62 1.96
N LEU A 176 -0.68 1.19 0.77
CA LEU A 176 0.74 1.13 0.47
C LEU A 176 1.38 2.51 0.47
N THR A 177 0.76 3.52 -0.15
CA THR A 177 1.31 4.88 -0.15
C THR A 177 1.30 5.50 1.25
N LEU A 178 0.27 5.24 2.05
CA LEU A 178 0.15 5.67 3.43
C LEU A 178 1.27 5.07 4.28
N LEU A 179 1.54 3.76 4.14
CA LEU A 179 2.68 3.11 4.78
C LEU A 179 4.04 3.70 4.37
N ILE A 180 4.15 4.32 3.20
CA ILE A 180 5.37 5.01 2.77
C ILE A 180 5.45 6.40 3.40
N VAL A 181 4.35 7.16 3.33
CA VAL A 181 4.28 8.56 3.78
C VAL A 181 4.39 8.67 5.31
N THR A 182 3.79 7.75 6.06
CA THR A 182 3.74 7.82 7.52
C THR A 182 4.83 7.00 8.21
N ASN A 183 5.82 6.51 7.47
CA ASN A 183 6.89 5.70 8.04
C ASN A 183 8.15 6.53 8.25
N LYS A 184 8.72 6.44 9.46
CA LYS A 184 10.00 7.07 9.80
C LYS A 184 11.19 6.41 9.12
N VAL A 185 11.06 5.13 8.78
CA VAL A 185 12.02 4.37 7.97
C VAL A 185 11.61 4.57 6.52
N GLY A 186 12.51 5.08 5.69
CA GLY A 186 12.27 5.38 4.28
C GLY A 186 13.35 4.76 3.41
N SER A 187 12.95 4.12 2.31
CA SER A 187 13.89 3.46 1.40
C SER A 187 13.45 3.62 -0.06
N PRO A 188 14.39 3.74 -1.03
CA PRO A 188 14.06 3.87 -2.46
C PRO A 188 13.15 2.73 -2.94
N GLN A 189 13.40 1.53 -2.43
CA GLN A 189 12.65 0.32 -2.78
C GLN A 189 11.15 0.44 -2.47
N TYR A 190 10.72 1.32 -1.57
CA TYR A 190 9.33 1.42 -1.17
C TYR A 190 8.43 1.89 -2.32
N VAL A 191 8.96 2.68 -3.25
CA VAL A 191 8.21 3.11 -4.44
C VAL A 191 7.80 1.91 -5.31
N THR A 192 8.59 0.83 -5.29
CA THR A 192 8.27 -0.41 -6.02
C THR A 192 7.04 -1.12 -5.47
N TRP A 193 6.65 -0.87 -4.21
CA TRP A 193 5.44 -1.46 -3.63
C TRP A 193 4.19 -1.03 -4.38
N LEU A 194 4.20 0.18 -4.94
CA LEU A 194 3.08 0.74 -5.70
C LEU A 194 2.94 0.08 -7.09
N ALA A 195 3.95 -0.66 -7.56
CA ALA A 195 3.90 -1.31 -8.87
C ALA A 195 2.75 -2.32 -8.95
N ALA A 196 2.55 -3.16 -7.93
CA ALA A 196 1.52 -4.20 -7.94
C ALA A 196 0.09 -3.65 -8.16
N PRO A 197 -0.44 -2.72 -7.33
CA PRO A 197 -1.78 -2.19 -7.55
C PRO A 197 -1.89 -1.39 -8.86
N LEU A 198 -0.84 -0.69 -9.30
CA LEU A 198 -0.87 0.06 -10.56
C LEU A 198 -0.87 -0.87 -11.78
N THR A 199 -0.11 -1.96 -11.77
CA THR A 199 -0.13 -2.96 -12.84
C THR A 199 -1.49 -3.62 -12.96
N VAL A 200 -2.10 -4.02 -11.85
CA VAL A 200 -3.45 -4.59 -11.88
C VAL A 200 -4.44 -3.58 -12.44
N LEU A 201 -4.38 -2.33 -11.99
CA LEU A 201 -5.23 -1.26 -12.45
C LEU A 201 -5.08 -0.99 -13.97
N LEU A 202 -3.87 -1.07 -14.51
CA LEU A 202 -3.59 -0.91 -15.94
C LEU A 202 -4.07 -2.12 -16.75
N ALA A 203 -4.04 -3.32 -16.16
CA ALA A 203 -4.48 -4.56 -16.78
C ALA A 203 -6.02 -4.73 -16.80
N THR A 204 -6.74 -4.14 -15.84
CA THR A 204 -8.20 -4.30 -15.70
C THR A 204 -9.01 -3.31 -16.55
N GLY A 205 -8.36 -2.46 -17.33
CA GLY A 205 -9.02 -1.58 -18.30
C GLY A 205 -8.32 -0.23 -18.46
N PRO A 206 -8.80 0.63 -19.37
CA PRO A 206 -8.23 1.95 -19.56
C PRO A 206 -8.19 2.75 -18.25
N VAL A 207 -7.07 3.43 -17.99
CA VAL A 207 -6.87 4.31 -16.82
C VAL A 207 -8.04 5.27 -16.61
N ARG A 208 -8.56 5.82 -17.71
CA ARG A 208 -9.70 6.76 -17.70
C ARG A 208 -11.01 6.14 -17.25
N ALA A 209 -11.20 4.84 -17.49
CA ALA A 209 -12.38 4.10 -17.02
C ALA A 209 -12.43 4.00 -15.49
N HIS A 210 -11.28 4.12 -14.82
CA HIS A 210 -11.18 4.12 -13.36
C HIS A 210 -11.38 5.54 -12.77
N GLY A 211 -11.52 6.58 -13.60
CA GLY A 211 -11.75 7.96 -13.21
C GLY A 211 -10.47 8.81 -13.10
N ARG A 212 -10.64 10.15 -13.02
CA ARG A 212 -9.53 11.12 -13.06
C ARG A 212 -8.48 10.94 -11.95
N TRP A 213 -8.83 10.26 -10.84
CA TRP A 213 -7.89 9.96 -9.76
C TRP A 213 -6.74 9.05 -10.21
N CYS A 214 -7.07 8.11 -11.08
CA CYS A 214 -6.19 7.06 -11.55
C CYS A 214 -5.07 7.60 -12.45
N GLU A 215 -5.42 8.44 -13.43
CA GLU A 215 -4.44 8.97 -14.41
C GLU A 215 -3.34 9.76 -13.71
N VAL A 216 -3.74 10.65 -12.80
CA VAL A 216 -2.79 11.42 -11.99
C VAL A 216 -1.97 10.49 -11.10
N ALA A 217 -2.58 9.47 -10.48
CA ALA A 217 -1.84 8.54 -9.61
C ALA A 217 -0.73 7.80 -10.37
N VAL A 218 -1.01 7.30 -11.59
CA VAL A 218 -0.04 6.59 -12.42
C VAL A 218 1.11 7.52 -12.82
N VAL A 219 0.81 8.67 -13.42
CA VAL A 219 1.84 9.62 -13.90
C VAL A 219 2.72 10.12 -12.75
N VAL A 220 2.09 10.51 -11.64
CA VAL A 220 2.82 11.00 -10.45
C VAL A 220 3.67 9.90 -9.83
N THR A 221 3.20 8.63 -9.83
CA THR A 221 4.02 7.52 -9.32
C THR A 221 5.23 7.25 -10.22
N LEU A 222 5.08 7.31 -11.54
CA LEU A 222 6.21 7.17 -12.47
C LEU A 222 7.23 8.31 -12.29
N ALA A 223 6.77 9.55 -12.11
CA ALA A 223 7.65 10.67 -11.79
C ALA A 223 8.37 10.47 -10.44
N ALA A 224 7.66 10.00 -9.41
CA ALA A 224 8.27 9.67 -8.12
C ALA A 224 9.31 8.54 -8.24
N ALA A 225 9.06 7.53 -9.08
CA ALA A 225 10.00 6.45 -9.36
C ALA A 225 11.27 6.96 -10.08
N PHE A 226 11.11 7.83 -11.08
CA PHE A 226 12.22 8.46 -11.77
C PHE A 226 13.08 9.32 -10.83
N LEU A 227 12.45 10.16 -10.00
CA LEU A 227 13.18 10.94 -9.00
C LEU A 227 13.85 10.05 -7.96
N THR A 228 13.22 8.94 -7.58
CA THR A 228 13.82 7.96 -6.68
C THR A 228 15.09 7.38 -7.27
N GLN A 229 15.08 6.98 -8.55
CA GLN A 229 16.26 6.48 -9.26
C GLN A 229 17.36 7.56 -9.38
N SER A 230 16.94 8.80 -9.61
CA SER A 230 17.86 9.94 -9.74
C SER A 230 18.57 10.25 -8.42
N VAL A 231 17.87 10.13 -7.28
CA VAL A 231 18.44 10.30 -5.95
C VAL A 231 19.26 9.08 -5.55
N PHE A 232 18.73 7.88 -5.70
CA PHE A 232 19.40 6.63 -5.37
C PHE A 232 19.39 5.66 -6.57
N PRO A 233 20.54 5.13 -7.01
CA PRO A 233 21.86 5.30 -6.40
C PRO A 233 22.64 6.52 -6.90
N TRP A 234 22.19 7.19 -7.97
CA TRP A 234 23.03 8.14 -8.73
C TRP A 234 23.42 9.39 -7.93
N GLY A 235 22.45 10.06 -7.31
CA GLY A 235 22.67 11.29 -6.54
C GLY A 235 23.04 11.07 -5.06
N TYR A 236 23.13 9.82 -4.60
CA TYR A 236 23.01 9.56 -3.16
C TYR A 236 24.17 10.14 -2.36
N ASN A 237 25.41 9.95 -2.83
CA ASN A 237 26.58 10.56 -2.18
C ASN A 237 26.47 12.09 -2.17
N ALA A 238 25.98 12.69 -3.25
CA ALA A 238 25.78 14.14 -3.31
C ALA A 238 24.71 14.62 -2.33
N LEU A 239 23.64 13.85 -2.09
CA LEU A 239 22.66 14.13 -1.04
C LEU A 239 23.33 14.17 0.34
N LEU A 240 24.15 13.15 0.65
CA LEU A 240 24.83 13.02 1.93
C LEU A 240 25.84 14.16 2.18
N THR A 241 26.45 14.68 1.12
CA THR A 241 27.36 15.83 1.19
C THR A 241 26.64 17.18 1.05
N GLY A 242 25.31 17.22 1.17
CA GLY A 242 24.54 18.47 1.22
C GLY A 242 24.25 19.13 -0.14
N SER A 243 24.09 18.36 -1.22
CA SER A 243 23.71 18.90 -2.53
C SER A 243 22.26 19.43 -2.51
N PRO A 244 22.04 20.74 -2.76
CA PRO A 244 20.69 21.31 -2.78
C PRO A 244 19.82 20.74 -3.91
N VAL A 245 20.42 20.37 -5.04
CA VAL A 245 19.69 19.84 -6.21
C VAL A 245 19.15 18.44 -5.91
N VAL A 246 19.97 17.57 -5.31
CA VAL A 246 19.51 16.21 -4.96
C VAL A 246 18.54 16.24 -3.79
N ALA A 247 18.76 17.12 -2.81
CA ALA A 247 17.80 17.36 -1.73
C ALA A 247 16.44 17.84 -2.28
N ALA A 248 16.44 18.79 -3.22
CA ALA A 248 15.21 19.24 -3.88
C ALA A 248 14.52 18.11 -4.66
N ALA A 249 15.26 17.25 -5.36
CA ALA A 249 14.72 16.08 -6.04
C ALA A 249 14.06 15.10 -5.05
N LEU A 250 14.69 14.84 -3.91
CA LEU A 250 14.15 13.98 -2.85
C LEU A 250 12.87 14.58 -2.23
N VAL A 251 12.89 15.86 -1.87
CA VAL A 251 11.72 16.57 -1.32
C VAL A 251 10.58 16.58 -2.34
N THR A 252 10.88 16.81 -3.61
CA THR A 252 9.90 16.74 -4.70
C THR A 252 9.31 15.34 -4.80
N ARG A 253 10.14 14.29 -4.78
CA ARG A 253 9.67 12.89 -4.76
C ARG A 253 8.73 12.63 -3.58
N ASN A 254 9.06 13.13 -2.41
CA ASN A 254 8.25 12.98 -1.20
C ASN A 254 6.90 13.71 -1.33
N ALA A 255 6.88 14.91 -1.89
CA ALA A 255 5.64 15.62 -2.20
C ALA A 255 4.78 14.86 -3.22
N LEU A 256 5.38 14.26 -4.26
CA LEU A 256 4.66 13.43 -5.22
C LEU A 256 4.02 12.21 -4.54
N LEU A 257 4.70 11.55 -3.59
CA LEU A 257 4.10 10.45 -2.83
C LEU A 257 2.88 10.89 -2.00
N VAL A 258 2.91 12.10 -1.42
CA VAL A 258 1.74 12.68 -0.74
C VAL A 258 0.60 12.92 -1.74
N VAL A 259 0.90 13.37 -2.97
CA VAL A 259 -0.10 13.51 -4.03
C VAL A 259 -0.70 12.15 -4.39
N VAL A 260 0.11 11.10 -4.56
CA VAL A 260 -0.37 9.73 -4.82
C VAL A 260 -1.30 9.24 -3.71
N LEU A 261 -0.96 9.50 -2.44
CA LEU A 261 -1.82 9.18 -1.30
C LEU A 261 -3.17 9.91 -1.42
N GLY A 262 -3.16 11.21 -1.73
CA GLY A 262 -4.37 11.98 -1.98
C GLY A 262 -5.22 11.43 -3.13
N ARG A 263 -4.60 10.94 -4.21
CA ARG A 263 -5.31 10.30 -5.33
C ARG A 263 -5.89 8.95 -4.94
N GLY A 264 -5.17 8.13 -4.18
CA GLY A 264 -5.68 6.88 -3.62
C GLY A 264 -6.93 7.11 -2.76
N LEU A 265 -6.87 8.09 -1.85
CA LEU A 265 -7.99 8.49 -1.00
C LEU A 265 -9.18 9.00 -1.81
N ALA A 266 -8.94 9.78 -2.88
CA ALA A 266 -10.00 10.23 -3.79
C ALA A 266 -10.65 9.05 -4.54
N GLY A 267 -9.86 8.07 -4.96
CA GLY A 267 -10.37 6.82 -5.54
C GLY A 267 -11.21 6.04 -4.55
N LEU A 268 -10.75 5.93 -3.30
CA LEU A 268 -11.46 5.21 -2.24
C LEU A 268 -12.79 5.89 -1.91
N ARG A 269 -12.80 7.22 -1.82
CA ARG A 269 -14.03 8.02 -1.66
C ARG A 269 -14.99 7.83 -2.84
N SER A 270 -14.48 7.70 -4.06
CA SER A 270 -15.30 7.48 -5.25
C SER A 270 -15.94 6.09 -5.23
N ALA A 271 -15.17 5.05 -4.86
CA ALA A 271 -15.68 3.69 -4.69
C ALA A 271 -16.81 3.59 -3.64
N LEU A 272 -16.72 4.36 -2.55
CA LEU A 272 -17.75 4.40 -1.51
C LEU A 272 -19.08 5.07 -1.93
N ARG A 273 -19.08 5.79 -3.07
CA ARG A 273 -20.26 6.48 -3.62
C ARG A 273 -20.98 5.66 -4.69
N VAL A 274 -20.40 4.55 -5.13
CA VAL A 274 -21.06 3.64 -6.08
C VAL A 274 -22.33 3.10 -5.41
N PRO A 275 -23.51 3.15 -6.06
CA PRO A 275 -24.70 2.50 -5.55
C PRO A 275 -24.41 1.01 -5.33
N GLY A 276 -24.71 0.49 -4.13
CA GLY A 276 -24.42 -0.91 -3.81
C GLY A 276 -25.18 -1.85 -4.74
N ALA A 277 -24.46 -2.57 -5.60
CA ALA A 277 -25.02 -3.55 -6.53
C ALA A 277 -25.56 -4.82 -5.84
N ASP A 278 -25.18 -5.04 -4.57
CA ASP A 278 -25.47 -6.28 -3.83
C ASP A 278 -26.78 -6.26 -3.02
N ARG A 279 -27.74 -5.39 -3.38
CA ARG A 279 -29.12 -5.49 -2.90
C ARG A 279 -30.04 -5.68 -4.10
N GLU A 280 -30.18 -6.93 -4.56
CA GLU A 280 -31.44 -7.30 -5.21
C GLU A 280 -32.56 -6.95 -4.23
N PRO A 281 -33.55 -6.12 -4.61
CA PRO A 281 -34.78 -6.03 -3.87
C PRO A 281 -35.40 -7.42 -3.88
N THR A 282 -35.52 -8.06 -2.72
CA THR A 282 -36.38 -9.23 -2.52
C THR A 282 -37.84 -8.80 -2.66
N ALA A 283 -38.26 -8.43 -3.86
CA ALA A 283 -39.63 -8.12 -4.20
C ALA A 283 -39.95 -8.82 -5.52
N LEU A 284 -41.13 -9.46 -5.57
CA LEU A 284 -41.63 -10.37 -6.62
C LEU A 284 -41.27 -11.85 -6.43
N ARG A 285 -41.51 -12.36 -5.20
CA ARG A 285 -42.04 -13.72 -5.00
C ARG A 285 -43.46 -13.58 -4.44
N SER A 286 -44.40 -13.24 -5.30
CA SER A 286 -45.84 -13.38 -5.09
C SER A 286 -46.46 -13.22 -6.46
N ASP A 287 -47.25 -14.22 -6.82
CA ASP A 287 -48.20 -14.27 -7.95
C ASP A 287 -47.75 -15.20 -9.10
N ALA A 288 -47.82 -16.49 -8.78
CA ALA A 288 -48.30 -17.52 -9.69
C ALA A 288 -48.96 -18.61 -8.83
N ALA A 289 -50.25 -18.38 -8.52
CA ALA A 289 -51.22 -19.41 -8.15
C ALA A 289 -52.22 -19.52 -9.29
#